data_AF-A0A520CS83-F1
#
_entry.id   AF-A0A520CS83-F1
#
_cell.length_a   1.000
_cell.length_b   1.000
_cell.length_c   1.000
_cell.angle_alpha   90.00
_cell.angle_beta   90.00
_cell.angle_gamma   90.00
#
_symmetry.space_group_name_H-M   'P 1'
#
loop_
_entity.id
_entity.type
_entity.pdbx_description
1 polymer ?
#
loop_
_entity_poly.entity_id
_entity_poly.type
_entity_poly.pdbx_seq_one_letter_code
_entity_poly.pdbx_strand_id
1 'polypeptide(L)'
;MERLKLLLTIMLFFSLLSVGIYFYVREGEIERQHNFEMVQQNYDYAKGIITKISAYKGHSIQIKYSINNIEYTYKGGYDNNHQGLGLGDTIKIKYPIDSPQFIISELDNNYKSF
;
A
#
# COMPACT_ATOMS: atom_id res chain seq x y z
N MET A 1 32.07 -14.45 33.33
CA MET A 1 32.32 -14.24 31.90
C MET A 1 31.19 -14.75 31.00
N GLU A 2 30.60 -15.92 31.26
CA GLU A 2 29.58 -16.49 30.36
C GLU A 2 28.29 -15.65 30.24
N ARG A 3 27.79 -15.09 31.34
CA ARG A 3 26.62 -14.20 31.32
C ARG A 3 26.84 -12.93 30.48
N LEU A 4 28.06 -12.40 30.49
CA LEU A 4 28.44 -11.24 29.68
C LEU A 4 28.47 -11.59 28.19
N LYS A 5 29.02 -12.77 27.84
CA LYS A 5 29.00 -13.28 26.46
C LYS A 5 27.57 -13.48 25.96
N LEU A 6 26.71 -14.09 26.79
CA LEU A 6 25.28 -14.28 26.46
C LEU A 6 24.58 -12.95 26.17
N LEU A 7 24.77 -11.94 27.03
CA LEU A 7 24.18 -10.61 26.85
C LEU A 7 24.68 -9.93 25.57
N LEU A 8 25.99 -10.04 25.27
CA LEU A 8 26.56 -9.50 24.04
C LEU A 8 26.01 -10.19 22.79
N THR A 9 25.87 -11.52 22.81
CA THR A 9 25.30 -12.27 21.68
C THR A 9 23.83 -11.90 21.43
N ILE A 10 23.04 -11.76 22.50
CA ILE A 10 21.64 -11.33 22.41
C ILE A 10 21.56 -9.91 21.84
N MET A 11 22.39 -8.98 22.32
CA MET A 11 22.41 -7.60 21.85
C MET A 11 22.82 -7.52 20.36
N LEU A 12 23.80 -8.31 19.95
CA LEU A 12 24.22 -8.40 18.55
C LEU A 12 23.08 -8.94 17.66
N PHE A 13 22.38 -9.97 18.12
CA PHE A 13 21.24 -10.54 17.41
C PHE A 13 20.11 -9.52 17.22
N PHE A 14 19.72 -8.81 18.29
CA PHE A 14 18.69 -7.77 18.21
C PHE A 14 19.10 -6.59 17.33
N SER A 15 20.38 -6.21 17.34
CA SER A 15 20.91 -5.17 16.44
C SER A 15 20.77 -5.60 14.98
N LEU A 16 21.20 -6.82 14.64
CA LEU A 16 21.09 -7.36 13.29
C LEU A 16 19.64 -7.45 12.81
N LEU A 17 18.75 -7.87 13.70
CA LEU A 17 17.33 -8.02 13.43
C LEU A 17 16.65 -6.66 13.19
N SER A 18 17.02 -5.65 13.97
CA SER A 18 16.55 -4.26 13.79
C SER A 18 16.98 -3.68 12.44
N VAL A 19 18.22 -3.92 12.03
CA VAL A 19 18.73 -3.49 10.71
C VAL A 19 17.96 -4.16 9.57
N GLY A 20 17.72 -5.47 9.67
CA GLY A 20 16.94 -6.20 8.66
C GLY A 20 15.51 -5.68 8.52
N ILE A 21 14.83 -5.41 9.63
CA ILE A 21 13.47 -4.82 9.62
C ILE A 21 13.50 -3.42 9.00
N TYR A 22 14.48 -2.58 9.36
CA TYR A 22 14.61 -1.23 8.81
C TYR A 22 14.72 -1.21 7.29
N PHE A 23 15.57 -2.06 6.71
CA PHE A 23 15.70 -2.16 5.25
C PHE A 23 14.40 -2.64 4.60
N TYR A 24 13.72 -3.63 5.19
CA TYR A 24 12.46 -4.14 4.64
C TYR A 24 11.35 -3.08 4.61
N VAL A 25 11.22 -2.29 5.69
CA VAL A 25 10.24 -1.20 5.75
C VAL A 25 10.57 -0.11 4.72
N ARG A 26 11.85 0.24 4.60
CA ARG A 26 12.30 1.29 3.69
C ARG A 26 12.02 0.97 2.22
N GLU A 27 12.22 -0.27 1.79
CA GLU A 27 11.89 -0.68 0.40
C GLU A 27 10.39 -0.50 0.10
N GLY A 28 9.51 -0.87 1.03
CA GLY A 28 8.07 -0.67 0.88
C GLY A 28 7.67 0.81 0.82
N GLU A 29 8.34 1.68 1.58
CA GLU A 29 8.14 3.13 1.50
C GLU A 29 8.63 3.71 0.17
N ILE A 30 9.77 3.25 -0.36
CA ILE A 30 10.29 3.68 -1.66
C ILE A 30 9.34 3.28 -2.79
N GLU A 31 8.82 2.05 -2.79
CA GLU A 31 7.87 1.60 -3.81
C GLU A 31 6.57 2.43 -3.77
N ARG A 32 6.08 2.74 -2.57
CA ARG A 32 4.89 3.58 -2.38
C ARG A 32 5.13 5.03 -2.83
N GLN A 33 6.30 5.58 -2.54
CA GLN A 33 6.71 6.92 -2.96
C GLN A 33 6.90 7.01 -4.48
N HIS A 34 7.55 6.03 -5.09
CA HIS A 34 7.74 5.96 -6.54
C HIS A 34 6.39 5.87 -7.26
N ASN A 35 5.47 5.03 -6.78
CA ASN A 35 4.11 4.94 -7.32
C ASN A 35 3.36 6.27 -7.17
N PHE A 36 3.52 6.97 -6.05
CA PHE A 36 2.92 8.29 -5.83
C PHE A 36 3.45 9.35 -6.81
N GLU A 37 4.77 9.41 -7.02
CA GLU A 37 5.41 10.36 -7.95
C GLU A 37 4.97 10.11 -9.40
N MET A 38 4.88 8.84 -9.82
CA MET A 38 4.36 8.47 -11.14
C MET A 38 2.89 8.88 -11.32
N VAL A 39 2.05 8.71 -10.28
CA VAL A 39 0.63 9.11 -10.30
C VAL A 39 0.44 10.64 -10.24
N GLN A 40 1.45 11.44 -9.88
CA GLN A 40 1.28 12.90 -9.78
C GLN A 40 1.47 13.64 -11.11
N GLN A 41 2.27 13.12 -12.05
CA GLN A 41 2.64 13.87 -13.26
C GLN A 41 1.63 13.72 -14.41
N ASN A 42 1.13 12.51 -14.66
CA ASN A 42 0.22 12.24 -15.77
C ASN A 42 -0.79 11.14 -15.38
N TYR A 43 -1.95 11.55 -14.91
CA TYR A 43 -2.93 10.64 -14.31
C TYR A 43 -4.34 10.87 -14.83
N ASP A 44 -5.15 9.84 -14.66
CA ASP A 44 -6.58 9.90 -14.88
C ASP A 44 -7.32 9.17 -13.74
N TYR A 45 -8.64 9.24 -13.77
CA TYR A 45 -9.52 8.65 -12.78
C TYR A 45 -10.37 7.55 -13.36
N ALA A 46 -10.49 6.46 -12.62
CA ALA A 46 -11.40 5.38 -12.95
C ALA A 46 -12.24 5.01 -11.73
N LYS A 47 -13.23 4.14 -11.98
CA LYS A 47 -14.00 3.49 -10.94
C LYS A 47 -13.59 2.04 -10.87
N GLY A 48 -13.39 1.55 -9.65
CA GLY A 48 -13.21 0.14 -9.36
C GLY A 48 -14.35 -0.39 -8.50
N ILE A 49 -14.37 -1.70 -8.32
CA ILE A 49 -15.27 -2.41 -7.41
C ILE A 49 -14.42 -3.07 -6.32
N ILE A 50 -14.80 -2.87 -5.07
CA ILE A 50 -14.19 -3.51 -3.93
C ILE A 50 -14.57 -4.99 -3.95
N THR A 51 -13.60 -5.86 -4.13
CA THR A 51 -13.82 -7.32 -4.16
C THR A 51 -13.44 -7.98 -2.85
N LYS A 52 -12.58 -7.35 -2.05
CA LYS A 52 -12.26 -7.73 -0.66
C LYS A 52 -11.89 -6.49 0.12
N ILE A 53 -12.27 -6.46 1.40
CA ILE A 53 -11.82 -5.44 2.34
C ILE A 53 -11.63 -6.09 3.71
N SER A 54 -10.55 -5.76 4.41
CA SER A 54 -10.27 -6.24 5.76
C SER A 54 -9.89 -5.07 6.65
N ALA A 55 -10.75 -4.77 7.61
CA ALA A 55 -10.47 -3.78 8.65
C ALA A 55 -9.62 -4.34 9.81
N TYR A 56 -9.44 -5.66 9.89
CA TYR A 56 -8.68 -6.27 10.98
C TYR A 56 -7.21 -6.43 10.61
N LYS A 57 -6.33 -5.81 11.42
CA LYS A 57 -4.85 -5.83 11.33
C LYS A 57 -4.30 -5.51 9.94
N GLY A 58 -3.89 -4.26 9.74
CA GLY A 58 -3.15 -3.81 8.55
C GLY A 58 -4.01 -3.27 7.40
N HIS A 59 -5.31 -3.05 7.63
CA HIS A 59 -6.26 -2.38 6.73
C HIS A 59 -6.00 -2.66 5.25
N SER A 60 -6.52 -3.78 4.73
CA SER A 60 -6.27 -4.17 3.33
C SER A 60 -7.52 -4.09 2.47
N ILE A 61 -7.31 -3.80 1.19
CA ILE A 61 -8.35 -3.71 0.19
C ILE A 61 -7.90 -4.38 -1.12
N GLN A 62 -8.86 -5.03 -1.78
CA GLN A 62 -8.70 -5.56 -3.13
C GLN A 62 -9.73 -4.92 -4.05
N ILE A 63 -9.25 -4.27 -5.11
CA ILE A 63 -10.07 -3.51 -6.04
C ILE A 63 -9.92 -4.13 -7.43
N LYS A 64 -11.04 -4.42 -8.10
CA LYS A 64 -11.05 -4.75 -9.53
C LYS A 64 -11.50 -3.54 -10.33
N TYR A 65 -10.84 -3.27 -11.45
CA TYR A 65 -11.15 -2.13 -12.31
C TYR A 65 -10.76 -2.44 -13.75
N SER A 66 -11.30 -1.67 -14.69
CA SER A 66 -11.01 -1.82 -16.12
C SER A 66 -10.62 -0.48 -16.73
N ILE A 67 -9.51 -0.46 -17.46
CA ILE A 67 -9.02 0.71 -18.21
C ILE A 67 -8.76 0.24 -19.63
N ASN A 68 -9.32 0.94 -20.63
CA ASN A 68 -9.20 0.58 -22.05
C ASN A 68 -9.54 -0.90 -22.34
N ASN A 69 -10.62 -1.41 -21.73
CA ASN A 69 -11.08 -2.80 -21.81
C ASN A 69 -10.11 -3.86 -21.25
N ILE A 70 -9.06 -3.45 -20.54
CA ILE A 70 -8.15 -4.37 -19.84
C ILE A 70 -8.53 -4.38 -18.36
N GLU A 71 -8.78 -5.57 -17.82
CA GLU A 71 -9.07 -5.76 -16.41
C GLU A 71 -7.78 -5.82 -15.57
N TYR A 72 -7.81 -5.12 -14.44
CA TYR A 72 -6.74 -5.09 -13.46
C TYR A 72 -7.27 -5.46 -12.07
N THR A 73 -6.38 -5.95 -11.23
CA THR A 73 -6.67 -6.21 -9.81
C THR A 73 -5.59 -5.58 -8.95
N TYR A 74 -5.97 -4.60 -8.17
CA TYR A 74 -5.12 -4.00 -7.16
C TYR A 74 -5.32 -4.68 -5.81
N LYS A 75 -4.21 -4.87 -5.08
CA LYS A 75 -4.18 -5.30 -3.69
C LYS A 75 -3.27 -4.36 -2.93
N GLY A 76 -3.77 -3.73 -1.89
CA GLY A 76 -2.98 -2.79 -1.11
C GLY A 76 -3.59 -2.49 0.25
N GLY A 77 -2.92 -1.58 0.96
CA GLY A 77 -3.43 -1.02 2.19
C GLY A 77 -4.43 0.10 1.93
N TYR A 78 -5.21 0.45 2.95
CA TYR A 78 -5.95 1.70 3.00
C TYR A 78 -5.74 2.38 4.36
N ASP A 79 -5.82 3.71 4.40
CA ASP A 79 -5.55 4.45 5.62
C ASP A 79 -6.84 4.70 6.40
N ASN A 80 -7.91 5.09 5.69
CA ASN A 80 -9.17 5.47 6.31
C ASN A 80 -10.39 5.13 5.47
N ASN A 81 -11.49 4.77 6.12
CA ASN A 81 -12.77 4.46 5.49
C ASN A 81 -13.94 5.16 6.18
N HIS A 82 -13.91 6.49 6.18
CA HIS A 82 -14.97 7.31 6.77
C HIS A 82 -16.35 7.12 6.13
N GLN A 83 -16.39 6.77 4.85
CA GLN A 83 -17.62 6.57 4.09
C GLN A 83 -18.22 5.17 4.27
N GLY A 84 -17.53 4.27 4.98
CA GLY A 84 -18.02 2.92 5.25
C GLY A 84 -18.10 2.04 4.00
N LEU A 85 -17.24 2.28 3.00
CA LEU A 85 -17.20 1.48 1.77
C LEU A 85 -16.91 0.01 2.09
N GLY A 86 -17.68 -0.89 1.50
CA GLY A 86 -17.67 -2.32 1.74
C GLY A 86 -17.46 -3.14 0.48
N LEU A 87 -17.54 -4.46 0.63
CA LEU A 87 -17.46 -5.40 -0.49
C LEU A 87 -18.63 -5.18 -1.46
N GLY A 88 -18.31 -5.06 -2.74
CA GLY A 88 -19.27 -4.77 -3.82
C GLY A 88 -19.44 -3.30 -4.13
N ASP A 89 -18.97 -2.39 -3.26
CA ASP A 89 -19.10 -0.96 -3.49
C ASP A 89 -18.16 -0.46 -4.58
N THR A 90 -18.58 0.61 -5.23
CA THR A 90 -17.75 1.32 -6.19
C THR A 90 -16.82 2.27 -5.46
N ILE A 91 -15.55 2.26 -5.83
CA ILE A 91 -14.50 3.09 -5.26
C ILE A 91 -13.83 3.89 -6.36
N LYS A 92 -13.51 5.16 -6.08
CA LYS A 92 -12.71 5.98 -7.00
C LYS A 92 -11.24 5.65 -6.88
N ILE A 93 -10.60 5.54 -8.03
CA ILE A 93 -9.17 5.26 -8.14
C ILE A 93 -8.52 6.28 -9.07
N LYS A 94 -7.28 6.63 -8.73
CA LYS A 94 -6.40 7.49 -9.52
C LYS A 94 -5.25 6.62 -10.03
N TYR A 95 -4.94 6.72 -11.32
CA TYR A 95 -3.92 5.87 -11.94
C TYR A 95 -3.04 6.67 -12.91
N PRO A 96 -1.76 6.31 -13.11
CA PRO A 96 -0.93 6.88 -14.16
C PRO A 96 -1.39 6.37 -15.52
N ILE A 97 -1.57 7.26 -16.49
CA ILE A 97 -2.04 6.89 -17.84
C ILE A 97 -1.11 5.84 -18.49
N ASP A 98 0.20 5.99 -18.29
CA ASP A 98 1.23 5.14 -18.88
C ASP A 98 1.42 3.81 -18.13
N SER A 99 0.84 3.65 -16.94
CA SER A 99 1.00 2.47 -16.10
C SER A 99 -0.24 2.20 -15.22
N PRO A 100 -1.37 1.84 -15.85
CA PRO A 100 -2.67 1.66 -15.18
C PRO A 100 -2.71 0.54 -14.12
N GLN A 101 -1.68 -0.30 -14.05
CA GLN A 101 -1.53 -1.32 -13.00
C GLN A 101 -1.24 -0.73 -11.61
N PHE A 102 -0.74 0.51 -11.54
CA PHE A 102 -0.53 1.23 -10.28
C PHE A 102 -1.69 2.17 -10.02
N ILE A 103 -2.22 2.16 -8.80
CA ILE A 103 -3.35 3.03 -8.44
C ILE A 103 -3.21 3.57 -7.02
N ILE A 104 -3.91 4.68 -6.77
CA ILE A 104 -4.21 5.21 -5.44
C ILE A 104 -5.74 5.24 -5.32
N SER A 105 -6.29 4.65 -4.26
CA SER A 105 -7.73 4.65 -4.00
C SER A 105 -8.15 5.82 -3.11
N GLU A 106 -9.42 6.22 -3.12
CA GLU A 106 -9.94 7.30 -2.26
C GLU A 106 -9.87 7.02 -0.75
N LEU A 107 -9.49 5.80 -0.36
CA LEU A 107 -9.26 5.42 1.03
C LEU A 107 -7.79 5.60 1.47
N ASP A 108 -6.90 5.98 0.56
CA ASP A 108 -5.51 6.34 0.86
C ASP A 108 -5.41 7.84 1.15
N ASN A 109 -4.70 8.25 2.21
CA ASN A 109 -4.56 9.66 2.59
C ASN A 109 -3.86 10.51 1.53
N ASN A 110 -3.07 9.87 0.65
CA ASN A 110 -2.40 10.55 -0.46
C ASN A 110 -3.34 10.80 -1.65
N TYR A 111 -4.56 10.27 -1.60
CA TYR A 111 -5.62 10.60 -2.55
C TYR A 111 -6.10 12.02 -2.31
N LYS A 112 -5.36 13.00 -2.85
CA LYS A 112 -5.84 14.38 -2.93
C LYS A 112 -6.96 14.42 -3.96
N SER A 113 -8.21 14.42 -3.51
CA SER A 113 -9.31 14.86 -4.36
C SER A 113 -9.15 16.35 -4.64
N PHE A 114 -9.45 16.77 -5.86
CA PHE A 114 -9.62 18.18 -6.18
C PHE A 114 -10.67 18.84 -5.27
#